data_AF-A0A7X2L4W6-F1
#
_entry.id   AF-A0A7X2L4W6-F1
#
_cell.length_a   1.000
_cell.length_b   1.000
_cell.length_c   1.000
_cell.angle_alpha   90.00
_cell.angle_beta   90.00
_cell.angle_gamma   90.00
#
_symmetry.space_group_name_H-M   'P 1'
#
loop_
_entity.id
_entity.type
_entity.pdbx_description
1 polymer ?
#
loop_
_entity_poly.entity_id
_entity_poly.type
_entity_poly.pdbx_seq_one_letter_code
_entity_poly.pdbx_strand_id
1 'polypeptide(L)'
;MFLGPTIKQIRTSKGINQSILADGIMSRSNLSRFEGGKYYPGYDKLILLLDKLELSLEELLFLHNDYAQPVKRTLHLSLVEAANRYEFDKVRAFSYECRSLYRATQTEAYYHLYLLGQGYLIRYQREDEIRHLSEIAGEIKPYLLGVDKWYLYEFKLLNNFLFTLNSSDAIFFGLRAANEFDKYHDFAESRTIQQHLMKNISTICMKEHNYEQSLFFLKKALPLADKTNLLYDKIETLVYYEVTLLCLKHKESSAELMSYLNILRQLEFMDSYEALQQVCRRHLPDVVH
;
A
#
# COMPACT_ATOMS: atom_id res chain seq x y z
N MET A 1 -15.94 18.46 11.61
CA MET A 1 -16.36 17.07 11.88
C MET A 1 -16.97 17.01 13.27
N PHE A 2 -18.19 16.50 13.43
CA PHE A 2 -18.91 16.45 14.71
C PHE A 2 -18.91 15.01 15.26
N LEU A 3 -17.86 14.62 15.98
CA LEU A 3 -17.70 13.24 16.46
C LEU A 3 -18.55 12.90 17.69
N GLY A 4 -19.06 13.91 18.38
CA GLY A 4 -19.81 13.77 19.63
C GLY A 4 -21.02 12.83 19.55
N PRO A 5 -21.93 12.98 18.57
CA PRO A 5 -23.05 12.07 18.40
C PRO A 5 -22.64 10.61 18.23
N THR A 6 -21.59 10.34 17.46
CA THR A 6 -21.03 8.98 17.28
C THR A 6 -20.46 8.44 18.59
N ILE A 7 -19.70 9.25 19.35
CA ILE A 7 -19.21 8.89 20.69
C ILE A 7 -20.37 8.57 21.64
N LYS A 8 -21.44 9.37 21.62
CA LYS A 8 -22.64 9.11 22.43
C LYS A 8 -23.24 7.75 22.10
N GLN A 9 -23.44 7.46 20.82
CA GLN A 9 -24.00 6.21 20.35
C GLN A 9 -23.17 5.02 20.85
N ILE A 10 -21.85 5.06 20.65
CA ILE A 10 -20.90 4.02 21.09
C ILE A 10 -20.92 3.85 22.61
N ARG A 11 -20.85 4.97 23.36
CA ARG A 11 -20.91 4.92 24.83
C ARG A 11 -22.21 4.25 25.30
N THR A 12 -23.35 4.65 24.72
CA THR A 12 -24.65 4.10 25.12
C THR A 12 -24.82 2.64 24.75
N SER A 13 -24.30 2.19 23.60
CA SER A 13 -24.37 0.77 23.21
C SER A 13 -23.51 -0.11 24.12
N LYS A 14 -22.42 0.43 24.68
CA LYS A 14 -21.59 -0.22 25.70
C LYS A 14 -22.16 -0.12 27.12
N GLY A 15 -23.32 0.52 27.31
CA GLY A 15 -23.94 0.68 28.64
C GLY A 15 -23.18 1.61 29.59
N ILE A 16 -22.21 2.38 29.10
CA ILE A 16 -21.37 3.26 29.92
C ILE A 16 -22.12 4.57 30.18
N ASN A 17 -22.15 5.05 31.42
CA ASN A 17 -22.75 6.36 31.74
C ASN A 17 -21.75 7.51 31.52
N GLN A 18 -22.24 8.74 31.34
CA GLN A 18 -21.38 9.89 31.09
C GLN A 18 -20.40 10.17 32.22
N SER A 19 -20.76 9.92 33.48
CA SER A 19 -19.84 10.11 34.62
C SER A 19 -18.63 9.19 34.53
N ILE A 20 -18.83 7.90 34.23
CA ILE A 20 -17.76 6.90 34.11
C ILE A 20 -16.82 7.26 32.95
N LEU A 21 -17.40 7.60 31.79
CA LEU A 21 -16.59 7.97 30.63
C LEU A 21 -15.82 9.27 30.87
N ALA A 22 -16.44 10.29 31.47
CA ALA A 22 -15.80 11.58 31.70
C ALA A 22 -14.77 11.57 32.85
N ASP A 23 -14.88 10.64 33.78
CA ASP A 23 -14.06 10.58 34.99
C ASP A 23 -12.56 10.64 34.69
N GLY A 24 -11.84 11.51 35.41
CA GLY A 24 -10.40 11.75 35.20
C GLY A 24 -10.02 12.48 33.90
N ILE A 25 -10.96 12.75 33.00
CA ILE A 25 -10.69 13.34 31.66
C ILE A 25 -11.31 14.74 31.51
N MET A 26 -12.59 14.87 31.88
CA MET A 26 -13.34 16.12 31.80
C MET A 26 -14.57 16.14 32.71
N SER A 27 -15.23 17.28 32.84
CA SER A 27 -16.51 17.33 33.55
C SER A 27 -17.60 16.58 32.78
N ARG A 28 -18.54 15.95 33.50
CA ARG A 28 -19.73 15.31 32.90
C ARG A 28 -20.50 16.28 31.98
N SER A 29 -20.57 17.56 32.38
CA SER A 29 -21.19 18.62 31.59
C SER A 29 -20.49 18.82 30.24
N ASN A 30 -19.16 18.85 30.22
CA ASN A 30 -18.39 18.96 28.98
C ASN A 30 -18.56 17.74 28.09
N LEU A 31 -18.57 16.52 28.65
CA LEU A 31 -18.85 15.32 27.87
C LEU A 31 -20.27 15.39 27.25
N SER A 32 -21.27 15.80 28.03
CA SER A 32 -22.63 15.97 27.51
C SER A 32 -22.72 17.00 26.37
N ARG A 33 -22.00 18.13 26.49
CA ARG A 33 -21.89 19.12 25.43
C ARG A 33 -21.15 18.58 24.20
N PHE A 34 -20.10 17.78 24.38
CA PHE A 34 -19.38 17.14 23.29
C PHE A 34 -20.33 16.20 22.54
N GLU A 35 -20.98 15.29 23.27
CA GLU A 35 -21.97 14.35 22.73
C GLU A 35 -23.14 15.02 22.00
N GLY A 36 -23.51 16.23 22.44
CA GLY A 36 -24.53 17.05 21.79
C GLY A 36 -24.02 17.92 20.64
N GLY A 37 -22.75 17.82 20.24
CA GLY A 37 -22.16 18.62 19.14
C GLY A 37 -21.92 20.10 19.49
N LYS A 38 -21.93 20.47 20.78
CA LYS A 38 -21.83 21.85 21.29
C LYS A 38 -20.48 22.17 21.95
N TYR A 39 -19.53 21.26 21.82
CA TYR A 39 -18.19 21.36 22.38
C TYR A 39 -17.24 20.45 21.60
N TYR A 40 -16.02 20.93 21.36
CA TYR A 40 -14.93 20.14 20.78
C TYR A 40 -13.87 19.94 21.85
N PRO A 41 -13.68 18.72 22.36
CA PRO A 41 -12.61 18.45 23.31
C PRO A 41 -11.25 18.61 22.65
N GLY A 42 -10.22 18.87 23.46
CA GLY A 42 -8.84 18.75 23.02
C GLY A 42 -8.55 17.32 22.54
N TYR A 43 -7.57 17.20 21.64
CA TYR A 43 -7.20 15.91 21.05
C TYR A 43 -6.75 14.89 22.11
N ASP A 44 -5.99 15.35 23.10
CA ASP A 44 -5.61 14.61 24.31
C ASP A 44 -6.81 13.94 24.98
N LYS A 45 -7.89 14.70 25.20
CA LYS A 45 -9.10 14.18 25.83
C LYS A 45 -9.85 13.22 24.93
N LEU A 46 -9.91 13.47 23.62
CA LEU A 46 -10.54 12.54 22.68
C LEU A 46 -9.86 11.18 22.73
N ILE A 47 -8.52 11.13 22.72
CA ILE A 47 -7.76 9.88 22.81
C ILE A 47 -8.04 9.15 24.13
N LEU A 48 -8.07 9.85 25.26
CA LEU A 48 -8.40 9.24 26.56
C LEU A 48 -9.84 8.70 26.63
N LEU A 49 -10.80 9.38 25.99
CA LEU A 49 -12.17 8.90 25.90
C LEU A 49 -12.26 7.64 25.03
N LEU A 50 -11.52 7.61 23.92
CA LEU A 50 -11.46 6.48 23.00
C LEU A 50 -10.84 5.25 23.66
N ASP A 51 -9.78 5.44 24.44
CA ASP A 51 -9.14 4.39 25.25
C ASP A 51 -10.14 3.76 26.24
N LYS A 52 -10.87 4.59 27.01
CA LYS A 52 -11.96 4.11 27.89
C LYS A 52 -13.11 3.41 27.15
N LEU A 53 -13.29 3.68 25.86
CA LEU A 53 -14.29 3.05 25.03
C LEU A 53 -13.75 1.80 24.31
N GLU A 54 -12.47 1.43 24.49
CA GLU A 54 -11.80 0.36 23.75
C GLU A 54 -12.02 0.53 22.23
N LEU A 55 -11.68 1.73 21.73
CA LEU A 55 -11.96 2.13 20.35
C LEU A 55 -10.76 2.90 19.77
N SER A 56 -10.33 2.53 18.57
CA SER A 56 -9.30 3.32 17.86
C SER A 56 -9.89 4.60 17.25
N LEU A 57 -9.02 5.58 16.96
CA LEU A 57 -9.46 6.77 16.22
C LEU A 57 -9.89 6.40 14.80
N GLU A 58 -9.20 5.47 14.15
CA GLU A 58 -9.52 4.96 12.83
C GLU A 58 -10.92 4.35 12.80
N GLU A 59 -11.26 3.53 13.79
CA GLU A 59 -12.60 2.93 13.91
C GLU A 59 -13.67 3.98 14.20
N LEU A 60 -13.39 4.95 15.09
CA LEU A 60 -14.31 6.08 15.30
C LEU A 60 -14.63 6.79 13.99
N LEU A 61 -13.61 7.11 13.19
CA LEU A 61 -13.78 7.80 11.92
C LEU A 61 -14.55 6.95 10.91
N PHE A 62 -14.31 5.64 10.89
CA PHE A 62 -15.04 4.70 10.05
C PHE A 62 -16.54 4.67 10.42
N LEU A 63 -16.85 4.55 11.71
CA LEU A 63 -18.23 4.57 12.22
C LEU A 63 -18.92 5.92 12.00
N HIS A 64 -18.17 7.02 12.15
CA HIS A 64 -18.71 8.37 11.94
C HIS A 64 -19.08 8.65 10.48
N ASN A 65 -18.36 8.04 9.55
CA ASN A 65 -18.62 8.18 8.12
C ASN A 65 -19.51 7.06 7.58
N ASP A 66 -20.44 6.54 8.39
CA ASP A 66 -21.39 5.49 8.00
C ASP A 66 -20.72 4.24 7.39
N TYR A 67 -19.66 3.76 8.04
CA TYR A 67 -18.88 2.61 7.60
C TYR A 67 -18.18 2.83 6.24
N ALA A 68 -17.94 4.10 5.87
CA ALA A 68 -17.14 4.45 4.70
C ALA A 68 -15.66 4.59 5.04
N GLN A 69 -14.82 4.10 4.13
CA GLN A 69 -13.37 4.29 4.18
C GLN A 69 -13.00 5.76 3.91
N PRO A 70 -11.81 6.22 4.34
CA PRO A 70 -11.33 7.56 4.02
C PRO A 70 -11.36 7.80 2.50
N VAL A 71 -11.84 8.98 2.07
CA VAL A 71 -12.06 9.32 0.65
C VAL A 71 -10.88 8.95 -0.25
N LYS A 72 -9.64 9.29 0.15
CA LYS A 72 -8.42 8.95 -0.61
C LYS A 72 -8.22 7.44 -0.78
N ARG A 73 -8.52 6.66 0.27
CA ARG A 73 -8.43 5.19 0.23
C ARG A 73 -9.50 4.62 -0.68
N THR A 74 -10.73 5.12 -0.59
CA THR A 74 -11.84 4.71 -1.47
C THR A 74 -11.49 4.98 -2.93
N LEU A 75 -11.06 6.21 -3.26
CA LEU A 75 -10.65 6.58 -4.62
C LEU A 75 -9.52 5.69 -5.14
N HIS A 76 -8.48 5.45 -4.33
CA HIS A 76 -7.40 4.55 -4.71
C HIS A 76 -7.90 3.13 -5.02
N LEU A 77 -8.70 2.54 -4.11
CA LEU A 77 -9.22 1.19 -4.29
C LEU A 77 -10.14 1.08 -5.51
N SER A 78 -11.08 2.01 -5.67
CA SER A 78 -11.99 2.03 -6.81
C SER A 78 -11.27 2.22 -8.15
N LEU A 79 -10.21 3.04 -8.16
CA LEU A 79 -9.39 3.26 -9.35
C LEU A 79 -8.59 1.99 -9.72
N VAL A 80 -7.95 1.34 -8.75
CA VAL A 80 -7.21 0.09 -8.97
C VAL A 80 -8.15 -1.05 -9.39
N GLU A 81 -9.32 -1.17 -8.75
CA GLU A 81 -10.34 -2.17 -9.09
C GLU A 81 -10.85 -1.98 -10.52
N ALA A 82 -11.20 -0.75 -10.91
CA ALA A 82 -11.63 -0.44 -12.27
C ALA A 82 -10.54 -0.75 -13.30
N ALA A 83 -9.27 -0.44 -13.00
CA ALA A 83 -8.15 -0.75 -13.88
C ALA A 83 -7.95 -2.28 -14.05
N ASN A 84 -8.05 -3.04 -12.96
CA ASN A 84 -7.92 -4.51 -12.99
C ASN A 84 -9.09 -5.19 -13.71
N ARG A 85 -10.28 -4.58 -13.70
CA ARG A 85 -11.47 -5.05 -14.44
C ARG A 85 -11.56 -4.50 -15.87
N TYR A 86 -10.53 -3.78 -16.33
CA TYR A 86 -10.50 -3.16 -17.67
C TYR A 86 -11.66 -2.17 -17.92
N GLU A 87 -12.21 -1.56 -16.86
CA GLU A 87 -13.31 -0.58 -16.92
C GLU A 87 -12.76 0.84 -17.12
N PHE A 88 -12.13 1.10 -18.26
CA PHE A 88 -11.34 2.32 -18.50
C PHE A 88 -12.12 3.63 -18.41
N ASP A 89 -13.42 3.63 -18.74
CA ASP A 89 -14.26 4.81 -18.57
C ASP A 89 -14.41 5.20 -17.08
N LYS A 90 -14.48 4.20 -16.19
CA LYS A 90 -14.49 4.44 -14.74
C LYS A 90 -13.12 4.91 -14.25
N VAL A 91 -12.03 4.35 -14.78
CA VAL A 91 -10.66 4.83 -14.47
C VAL A 91 -10.53 6.31 -14.82
N ARG A 92 -11.01 6.73 -16.01
CA ARG A 92 -11.02 8.13 -16.43
C ARG A 92 -11.88 9.00 -15.51
N ALA A 93 -13.09 8.54 -15.17
CA ALA A 93 -13.98 9.25 -14.27
C ALA A 93 -13.34 9.49 -12.88
N PHE A 94 -12.80 8.45 -12.26
CA PHE A 94 -12.11 8.57 -10.96
C PHE A 94 -10.85 9.45 -11.05
N SER A 95 -10.07 9.33 -12.13
CA SER A 95 -8.90 10.19 -12.36
C SER A 95 -9.30 11.67 -12.39
N TYR A 96 -10.36 12.04 -13.11
CA TYR A 96 -10.83 13.42 -13.16
C TYR A 96 -11.50 13.90 -11.87
N GLU A 97 -12.20 13.02 -11.15
CA GLU A 97 -12.69 13.32 -9.80
C GLU A 97 -11.52 13.70 -8.88
N CYS A 98 -10.44 12.92 -8.89
CA CYS A 98 -9.23 13.22 -8.13
C CYS A 98 -8.63 14.57 -8.53
N ARG A 99 -8.58 14.90 -9.82
CA ARG A 99 -8.11 16.23 -10.28
C ARG A 99 -9.01 17.36 -9.80
N SER A 100 -10.33 17.17 -9.79
CA SER A 100 -11.29 18.14 -9.26
C SER A 100 -11.08 18.37 -7.76
N LEU A 101 -10.92 17.29 -6.99
CA LEU A 101 -10.61 17.34 -5.56
C LEU A 101 -9.27 18.02 -5.29
N TYR A 102 -8.24 17.77 -6.11
CA TYR A 102 -6.97 18.50 -6.03
C TYR A 102 -7.18 20.00 -6.22
N ARG A 103 -7.88 20.43 -7.27
CA ARG A 103 -8.16 21.86 -7.51
C ARG A 103 -8.90 22.51 -6.34
N ALA A 104 -9.86 21.80 -5.74
CA ALA A 104 -10.66 22.31 -4.63
C ALA A 104 -9.89 22.37 -3.29
N THR A 105 -8.97 21.44 -3.05
CA THR A 105 -8.34 21.27 -1.72
C THR A 105 -6.84 21.58 -1.67
N GLN A 106 -6.20 21.69 -2.83
CA GLN A 106 -4.74 21.80 -3.00
C GLN A 106 -3.98 20.67 -2.27
N THR A 107 -4.63 19.51 -2.10
CA THR A 107 -4.04 18.35 -1.43
C THR A 107 -3.36 17.44 -2.45
N GLU A 108 -2.04 17.43 -2.46
CA GLU A 108 -1.18 16.69 -3.40
C GLU A 108 -1.57 15.22 -3.61
N ALA A 109 -2.04 14.54 -2.56
CA ALA A 109 -2.49 13.15 -2.68
C ALA A 109 -3.59 12.93 -3.71
N TYR A 110 -4.45 13.92 -3.95
CA TYR A 110 -5.44 13.82 -5.03
C TYR A 110 -4.83 14.00 -6.41
N TYR A 111 -3.80 14.84 -6.55
CA TYR A 111 -3.08 14.96 -7.81
C TYR A 111 -2.32 13.68 -8.15
N HIS A 112 -1.66 13.06 -7.16
CA HIS A 112 -1.02 11.76 -7.34
C HIS A 112 -2.03 10.66 -7.72
N LEU A 113 -3.26 10.67 -7.18
CA LEU A 113 -4.29 9.71 -7.61
C LEU A 113 -4.77 9.98 -9.05
N TYR A 114 -4.88 11.26 -9.45
CA TYR A 114 -5.14 11.62 -10.84
C TYR A 114 -4.07 11.04 -11.78
N LEU A 115 -2.78 11.25 -11.46
CA LEU A 115 -1.65 10.73 -12.23
C LEU A 115 -1.65 9.20 -12.28
N LEU A 116 -2.00 8.53 -11.19
CA LEU A 116 -2.10 7.07 -11.16
C LEU A 116 -3.16 6.56 -12.16
N GLY A 117 -4.32 7.21 -12.21
CA GLY A 117 -5.36 6.90 -13.20
C GLY A 117 -4.89 7.08 -14.64
N GLN A 118 -4.22 8.20 -14.94
CA GLN A 118 -3.63 8.45 -16.26
C GLN A 118 -2.57 7.39 -16.61
N GLY A 119 -1.73 6.99 -15.64
CA GLY A 119 -0.73 5.95 -15.84
C GLY A 119 -1.32 4.58 -16.16
N TYR A 120 -2.44 4.20 -15.54
CA TYR A 120 -3.16 2.98 -15.92
C TYR A 120 -3.74 3.07 -17.33
N LEU A 121 -4.32 4.21 -17.72
CA LEU A 121 -4.84 4.42 -19.06
C LEU A 121 -3.73 4.28 -20.13
N ILE A 122 -2.56 4.88 -19.91
CA ILE A 122 -1.40 4.76 -20.80
C ILE A 122 -0.93 3.30 -20.92
N ARG A 123 -0.85 2.57 -19.79
CA ARG A 123 -0.41 1.16 -19.78
C ARG A 123 -1.25 0.25 -20.68
N TYR A 124 -2.52 0.58 -20.88
CA TYR A 124 -3.43 -0.15 -21.75
C TYR A 124 -3.70 0.54 -23.10
N GLN A 125 -2.83 1.47 -23.52
CA GLN A 125 -2.93 2.18 -24.79
C GLN A 125 -4.26 2.96 -24.94
N ARG A 126 -4.77 3.47 -23.82
CA ARG A 126 -5.99 4.29 -23.72
C ARG A 126 -5.66 5.73 -23.32
N GLU A 127 -4.59 6.27 -23.90
CA GLU A 127 -4.10 7.62 -23.61
C GLU A 127 -5.22 8.68 -23.58
N ASP A 128 -5.05 9.65 -22.70
CA ASP A 128 -6.05 10.67 -22.41
C ASP A 128 -5.39 12.06 -22.41
N GLU A 129 -5.27 12.73 -21.26
CA GLU A 129 -4.57 14.01 -21.19
C GLU A 129 -3.06 13.84 -21.16
N ILE A 130 -2.57 12.86 -20.39
CA ILE A 130 -1.15 12.51 -20.35
C ILE A 130 -0.89 11.41 -21.38
N ARG A 131 0.20 11.56 -22.15
CA ARG A 131 0.51 10.69 -23.30
C ARG A 131 1.62 9.70 -22.98
N HIS A 132 2.56 10.07 -22.12
CA HIS A 132 3.72 9.25 -21.84
C HIS A 132 3.94 9.01 -20.34
N LEU A 133 4.36 7.79 -19.97
CA LEU A 133 4.72 7.47 -18.59
C LEU A 133 5.89 8.33 -18.07
N SER A 134 6.76 8.81 -18.97
CA SER A 134 7.85 9.72 -18.63
C SER A 134 7.36 11.07 -18.10
N GLU A 135 6.20 11.56 -18.52
CA GLU A 135 5.59 12.78 -17.99
C GLU A 135 5.18 12.57 -16.53
N ILE A 136 4.52 11.43 -16.24
CA ILE A 136 4.15 11.06 -14.87
C ILE A 136 5.40 10.89 -13.98
N ALA A 137 6.41 10.19 -14.49
CA ALA A 137 7.68 10.05 -13.79
C ALA A 137 8.37 11.42 -13.57
N GLY A 138 8.19 12.37 -14.49
CA GLY A 138 8.65 13.75 -14.39
C GLY A 138 8.02 14.54 -13.23
N GLU A 139 6.81 14.19 -12.82
CA GLU A 139 6.12 14.80 -11.67
C GLU A 139 6.47 14.09 -10.34
N ILE A 140 6.48 12.75 -10.36
CA ILE A 140 6.63 11.95 -9.13
C ILE A 140 8.07 11.96 -8.63
N LYS A 141 9.07 11.94 -9.52
CA LYS A 141 10.49 11.90 -9.10
C LYS A 141 10.91 13.16 -8.34
N PRO A 142 10.66 14.38 -8.82
CA PRO A 142 10.97 15.59 -8.07
C PRO A 142 10.29 15.63 -6.70
N TYR A 143 9.02 15.18 -6.60
CA TYR A 143 8.34 15.08 -5.31
C TYR A 143 9.10 14.16 -4.34
N LEU A 144 9.39 12.92 -4.75
CA LEU A 144 10.08 11.93 -3.92
C LEU A 144 11.49 12.39 -3.50
N LEU A 145 12.20 13.11 -4.39
CA LEU A 145 13.51 13.69 -4.10
C LEU A 145 13.42 14.88 -3.14
N GLY A 146 12.40 15.72 -3.27
CA GLY A 146 12.21 16.93 -2.46
C GLY A 146 11.75 16.66 -1.02
N VAL A 147 11.26 15.46 -0.72
CA VAL A 147 10.92 15.07 0.65
C VAL A 147 12.19 14.63 1.40
N ASP A 148 12.55 15.35 2.46
CA ASP A 148 13.75 15.06 3.28
C ASP A 148 13.68 13.70 3.98
N LYS A 149 12.51 13.37 4.56
CA LYS A 149 12.27 12.12 5.29
C LYS A 149 10.98 11.48 4.80
N TRP A 150 11.07 10.23 4.38
CA TRP A 150 9.93 9.50 3.87
C TRP A 150 9.05 8.95 4.99
N TYR A 151 7.75 9.09 4.83
CA TYR A 151 6.75 8.45 5.67
C TYR A 151 6.01 7.40 4.85
N LEU A 152 5.06 6.70 5.47
CA LEU A 152 4.23 5.67 4.80
C LEU A 152 3.62 6.14 3.48
N TYR A 153 3.35 7.44 3.36
CA TYR A 153 2.83 8.02 2.13
C TYR A 153 3.83 7.92 0.97
N GLU A 154 5.07 8.36 1.13
CA GLU A 154 6.10 8.30 0.09
C GLU A 154 6.41 6.86 -0.33
N PHE A 155 6.42 5.91 0.60
CA PHE A 155 6.61 4.50 0.28
C PHE A 155 5.46 3.92 -0.55
N LYS A 156 4.20 4.25 -0.20
CA LYS A 156 3.03 3.87 -1.00
C LYS A 156 3.06 4.54 -2.36
N LEU A 157 3.47 5.80 -2.41
CA LEU A 157 3.58 6.57 -3.64
C LEU A 157 4.60 5.93 -4.60
N LEU A 158 5.80 5.62 -4.11
CA LEU A 158 6.81 4.93 -4.89
C LEU A 158 6.28 3.61 -5.44
N ASN A 159 5.63 2.80 -4.59
CA ASN A 159 5.09 1.51 -5.02
C ASN A 159 4.04 1.67 -6.14
N ASN A 160 3.16 2.67 -6.00
CA ASN A 160 2.12 2.96 -7.00
C ASN A 160 2.71 3.41 -8.34
N PHE A 161 3.84 4.13 -8.33
CA PHE A 161 4.44 4.71 -9.54
C PHE A 161 5.64 3.94 -10.07
N LEU A 162 5.99 2.79 -9.47
CA LEU A 162 7.16 2.02 -9.85
C LEU A 162 7.15 1.61 -11.33
N PHE A 163 5.96 1.35 -11.89
CA PHE A 163 5.79 1.00 -13.31
C PHE A 163 6.11 2.14 -14.30
N THR A 164 6.24 3.38 -13.80
CA THR A 164 6.60 4.55 -14.61
C THR A 164 8.11 4.80 -14.64
N LEU A 165 8.86 4.13 -13.76
CA LEU A 165 10.29 4.33 -13.57
C LEU A 165 11.10 3.36 -14.43
N ASN A 166 12.26 3.82 -14.90
CA ASN A 166 13.29 2.91 -15.41
C ASN A 166 13.96 2.16 -14.23
N SER A 167 14.73 1.11 -14.52
CA SER A 167 15.37 0.30 -13.49
C SER A 167 16.35 1.07 -12.62
N SER A 168 17.15 1.97 -13.19
CA SER A 168 18.10 2.80 -12.43
C SER A 168 17.39 3.67 -11.39
N ASP A 169 16.28 4.32 -11.77
CA ASP A 169 15.45 5.13 -10.89
C ASP A 169 14.80 4.23 -9.81
N ALA A 170 14.23 3.09 -10.22
CA ALA A 170 13.62 2.13 -9.30
C ALA A 170 14.61 1.61 -8.24
N ILE A 171 15.83 1.27 -8.64
CA ILE A 171 16.91 0.83 -7.74
C ILE A 171 17.32 1.98 -6.82
N PHE A 172 17.54 3.18 -7.34
CA PHE A 172 17.92 4.35 -6.55
C PHE A 172 16.91 4.63 -5.43
N PHE A 173 15.62 4.73 -5.78
CA PHE A 173 14.56 4.95 -4.79
C PHE A 173 14.35 3.73 -3.88
N GLY A 174 14.56 2.52 -4.39
CA GLY A 174 14.51 1.30 -3.61
C GLY A 174 15.56 1.22 -2.51
N LEU A 175 16.80 1.60 -2.83
CA LEU A 175 17.90 1.66 -1.86
C LEU A 175 17.63 2.70 -0.78
N ARG A 176 17.12 3.87 -1.16
CA ARG A 176 16.66 4.88 -0.19
C ARG A 176 15.55 4.32 0.69
N ALA A 177 14.53 3.70 0.09
CA ALA A 177 13.42 3.15 0.83
C ALA A 177 13.89 2.10 1.85
N ALA A 178 14.76 1.19 1.42
CA ALA A 178 15.34 0.13 2.23
C ALA A 178 16.17 0.63 3.43
N ASN A 179 16.67 1.87 3.41
CA ASN A 179 17.36 2.52 4.53
C ASN A 179 16.34 3.23 5.43
N GLU A 180 15.43 4.01 4.85
CA GLU A 180 14.46 4.79 5.61
C GLU A 180 13.38 3.95 6.30
N PHE A 181 13.20 2.70 5.91
CA PHE A 181 12.24 1.79 6.53
C PHE A 181 12.64 1.29 7.92
N ASP A 182 13.91 1.38 8.31
CA ASP A 182 14.37 0.88 9.59
C ASP A 182 13.59 1.50 10.76
N LYS A 183 13.18 2.78 10.65
CA LYS A 183 12.36 3.46 11.66
C LYS A 183 10.93 2.91 11.84
N TYR A 184 10.49 2.01 10.97
CA TYR A 184 9.17 1.38 11.01
C TYR A 184 9.21 -0.09 11.46
N HIS A 185 10.33 -0.60 11.99
CA HIS A 185 10.49 -2.02 12.31
C HIS A 185 9.38 -2.59 13.23
N ASP A 186 8.90 -1.79 14.19
CA ASP A 186 7.83 -2.18 15.13
C ASP A 186 6.43 -1.80 14.65
N PHE A 187 6.30 -1.07 13.54
CA PHE A 187 5.02 -0.65 13.00
C PHE A 187 4.51 -1.69 12.00
N ALA A 188 3.66 -2.60 12.47
CA ALA A 188 3.25 -3.79 11.72
C ALA A 188 2.60 -3.46 10.37
N GLU A 189 1.84 -2.36 10.29
CA GLU A 189 1.12 -1.90 9.11
C GLU A 189 2.07 -1.45 7.98
N SER A 190 3.34 -1.17 8.29
CA SER A 190 4.36 -0.88 7.27
C SER A 190 4.87 -2.13 6.56
N ARG A 191 4.81 -3.31 7.21
CA ARG A 191 5.55 -4.51 6.76
C ARG A 191 5.08 -5.00 5.40
N THR A 192 3.77 -5.00 5.15
CA THR A 192 3.20 -5.35 3.85
C THR A 192 3.65 -4.38 2.75
N ILE A 193 3.70 -3.07 3.04
CA ILE A 193 4.14 -2.05 2.08
C ILE A 193 5.62 -2.26 1.74
N GLN A 194 6.44 -2.49 2.76
CA GLN A 194 7.87 -2.78 2.61
C GLN A 194 8.09 -4.02 1.76
N GLN A 195 7.42 -5.12 2.09
CA GLN A 195 7.58 -6.40 1.40
C GLN A 195 7.18 -6.28 -0.08
N HIS A 196 6.01 -5.69 -0.37
CA HIS A 196 5.57 -5.48 -1.75
C HIS A 196 6.53 -4.59 -2.54
N LEU A 197 7.00 -3.49 -1.95
CA LEU A 197 7.91 -2.58 -2.64
C LEU A 197 9.25 -3.28 -2.96
N MET A 198 9.84 -3.98 -1.99
CA MET A 198 11.09 -4.72 -2.20
C MET A 198 10.92 -5.84 -3.24
N LYS A 199 9.81 -6.59 -3.19
CA LYS A 199 9.46 -7.61 -4.20
C LYS A 199 9.30 -6.99 -5.59
N ASN A 200 8.57 -5.89 -5.71
CA ASN A 200 8.32 -5.25 -7.00
C ASN A 200 9.62 -4.74 -7.64
N ILE A 201 10.51 -4.12 -6.86
CA ILE A 201 11.81 -3.66 -7.36
C ILE A 201 12.69 -4.85 -7.77
N SER A 202 12.70 -5.94 -7.02
CA SER A 202 13.48 -7.12 -7.42
C SER A 202 13.00 -7.70 -8.75
N THR A 203 11.68 -7.72 -9.00
CA THR A 203 11.14 -8.17 -10.30
C THR A 203 11.56 -7.28 -11.45
N ILE A 204 11.73 -5.96 -11.23
CA ILE A 204 12.26 -5.03 -12.24
C ILE A 204 13.72 -5.37 -12.54
N CYS A 205 14.55 -5.52 -11.50
CA CYS A 205 15.95 -5.91 -11.66
C CYS A 205 16.10 -7.25 -12.39
N MET A 206 15.27 -8.24 -12.05
CA MET A 206 15.30 -9.56 -12.67
C MET A 206 14.94 -9.50 -14.16
N LYS A 207 13.94 -8.70 -14.56
CA LYS A 207 13.56 -8.54 -15.98
C LYS A 207 14.70 -8.02 -16.85
N GLU A 208 15.62 -7.25 -16.28
CA GLU A 208 16.82 -6.75 -16.95
C GLU A 208 18.07 -7.62 -16.70
N HIS A 209 17.89 -8.83 -16.16
CA HIS A 209 18.96 -9.75 -15.81
C HIS A 209 19.97 -9.22 -14.77
N ASN A 210 19.60 -8.16 -14.03
CA ASN A 210 20.38 -7.66 -12.90
C ASN A 210 20.07 -8.48 -11.64
N TYR A 211 20.53 -9.74 -11.65
CA TYR A 211 20.22 -10.72 -10.62
C TYR A 211 20.83 -10.36 -9.25
N GLU A 212 21.98 -9.66 -9.21
CA GLU A 212 22.58 -9.20 -7.95
C GLU A 212 21.68 -8.21 -7.22
N GLN A 213 21.17 -7.19 -7.92
CA GLN A 213 20.23 -6.23 -7.32
C GLN A 213 18.88 -6.89 -6.99
N SER A 214 18.41 -7.80 -7.84
CA SER A 214 17.23 -8.62 -7.53
C SER A 214 17.40 -9.35 -6.19
N LEU A 215 18.54 -10.04 -6.00
CA LEU A 215 18.84 -10.79 -4.80
C LEU A 215 18.90 -9.89 -3.56
N PHE A 216 19.51 -8.71 -3.67
CA PHE A 216 19.57 -7.73 -2.58
C PHE A 216 18.17 -7.36 -2.06
N PHE A 217 17.25 -6.99 -2.96
CA PHE A 217 15.89 -6.62 -2.55
C PHE A 217 15.07 -7.82 -2.07
N LEU A 218 15.24 -9.01 -2.66
CA LEU A 218 14.56 -10.22 -2.20
C LEU A 218 14.97 -10.62 -0.77
N LYS A 219 16.27 -10.49 -0.43
CA LYS A 219 16.76 -10.71 0.94
C LYS A 219 16.14 -9.75 1.96
N LYS A 220 15.72 -8.56 1.54
CA LYS A 220 14.96 -7.62 2.38
C LYS A 220 13.46 -7.95 2.43
N ALA A 221 12.89 -8.43 1.33
CA ALA A 221 11.47 -8.79 1.26
C ALA A 221 11.10 -10.03 2.10
N LEU A 222 11.94 -11.08 2.08
CA LEU A 222 11.62 -12.37 2.71
C LEU A 222 11.32 -12.29 4.22
N PRO A 223 12.16 -11.65 5.07
CA PRO A 223 11.90 -11.59 6.51
C PRO A 223 10.61 -10.83 6.87
N LEU A 224 10.15 -9.94 5.98
CA LEU A 224 8.93 -9.16 6.18
C LEU A 224 7.68 -10.01 5.90
N ALA A 225 7.74 -10.94 4.96
CA ALA A 225 6.63 -11.85 4.68
C ALA A 225 6.37 -12.79 5.86
N ASP A 226 7.43 -13.28 6.51
CA ASP A 226 7.37 -14.15 7.69
C ASP A 226 6.68 -13.49 8.89
N LYS A 227 7.02 -12.23 9.16
CA LYS A 227 6.50 -11.48 10.33
C LYS A 227 5.05 -11.04 10.19
N THR A 228 4.44 -11.22 9.01
CA THR A 228 3.15 -10.62 8.67
C THR A 228 2.12 -11.66 8.22
N ASN A 229 2.42 -12.96 8.39
CA ASN A 229 1.58 -14.08 7.95
C ASN A 229 1.18 -14.01 6.46
N LEU A 230 2.01 -13.40 5.62
CA LEU A 230 1.77 -13.26 4.18
C LEU A 230 2.28 -14.50 3.45
N LEU A 231 1.66 -15.66 3.70
CA LEU A 231 2.10 -16.94 3.14
C LEU A 231 2.18 -16.91 1.60
N TYR A 232 1.16 -16.33 0.96
CA TYR A 232 1.12 -16.17 -0.49
C TYR A 232 2.33 -15.35 -1.01
N ASP A 233 2.52 -14.14 -0.47
CA ASP A 233 3.65 -13.28 -0.87
C ASP A 233 5.00 -13.91 -0.55
N LYS A 234 5.11 -14.67 0.54
CA LYS A 234 6.30 -15.43 0.88
C LYS A 234 6.62 -16.44 -0.22
N ILE A 235 5.64 -17.24 -0.65
CA ILE A 235 5.84 -18.27 -1.68
C ILE A 235 6.26 -17.62 -3.00
N GLU A 236 5.58 -16.56 -3.45
CA GLU A 236 6.00 -15.83 -4.65
C GLU A 236 7.43 -15.28 -4.54
N THR A 237 7.75 -14.66 -3.40
CA THR A 237 9.09 -14.09 -3.15
C THR A 237 10.16 -15.18 -3.15
N LEU A 238 9.87 -16.36 -2.59
CA LEU A 238 10.76 -17.52 -2.60
C LEU A 238 10.98 -18.06 -4.01
N VAL A 239 9.95 -18.08 -4.87
CA VAL A 239 10.12 -18.46 -6.27
C VAL A 239 11.09 -17.50 -6.98
N TYR A 240 10.89 -16.19 -6.85
CA TYR A 240 11.83 -15.21 -7.42
C TYR A 240 13.24 -15.34 -6.82
N TYR A 241 13.34 -15.63 -5.53
CA TYR A 241 14.63 -15.84 -4.85
C TYR A 241 15.38 -17.04 -5.42
N GLU A 242 14.71 -18.19 -5.56
CA GLU A 242 15.30 -19.40 -6.11
C GLU A 242 15.72 -19.22 -7.57
N VAL A 243 14.88 -18.59 -8.40
CA VAL A 243 15.25 -18.25 -9.79
C VAL A 243 16.51 -17.38 -9.81
N THR A 244 16.59 -16.37 -8.95
CA THR A 244 17.75 -15.48 -8.86
C THR A 244 19.02 -16.24 -8.45
N LEU A 245 18.94 -17.14 -7.47
CA LEU A 245 20.09 -17.93 -7.03
C LEU A 245 20.61 -18.88 -8.11
N LEU A 246 19.70 -19.53 -8.86
CA LEU A 246 20.04 -20.40 -9.98
C LEU A 246 20.71 -19.60 -11.11
N CYS A 247 20.18 -18.44 -11.47
CA CYS A 247 20.78 -17.56 -12.49
C CYS A 247 22.18 -17.05 -12.09
N LEU A 248 22.40 -16.78 -10.80
CA LEU A 248 23.71 -16.39 -10.25
C LEU A 248 24.67 -17.56 -10.05
N LYS A 249 24.22 -18.81 -10.24
CA LYS A 249 24.97 -20.03 -9.91
C LYS A 249 25.41 -20.10 -8.44
N HIS A 250 24.67 -19.42 -7.56
CA HIS A 250 24.81 -19.58 -6.11
C HIS A 250 24.16 -20.88 -5.61
N LYS A 251 23.41 -21.55 -6.49
CA LYS A 251 22.74 -22.83 -6.27
C LYS A 251 22.65 -23.59 -7.58
N GLU A 252 22.71 -24.92 -7.52
CA GLU A 252 22.62 -25.80 -8.70
C GLU A 252 21.27 -26.54 -8.79
N SER A 253 20.67 -26.90 -7.65
CA SER A 253 19.43 -27.67 -7.60
C SER A 253 18.18 -26.78 -7.68
N SER A 254 17.25 -27.14 -8.56
CA SER A 254 15.93 -26.50 -8.70
C SER A 254 14.83 -27.11 -7.83
N ALA A 255 15.16 -28.07 -6.95
CA ALA A 255 14.16 -28.81 -6.17
C ALA A 255 13.25 -27.90 -5.31
N GLU A 256 13.82 -26.88 -4.68
CA GLU A 256 13.06 -25.94 -3.85
C GLU A 256 12.17 -25.02 -4.69
N LEU A 257 12.65 -24.54 -5.84
CA LEU A 257 11.85 -23.81 -6.82
C LEU A 257 10.61 -24.62 -7.23
N MET A 258 10.81 -25.90 -7.58
CA MET A 258 9.72 -26.79 -7.98
C MET A 258 8.74 -27.06 -6.84
N SER A 259 9.24 -27.17 -5.61
CA SER A 259 8.41 -27.31 -4.41
C SER A 259 7.50 -26.09 -4.23
N TYR A 260 8.04 -24.87 -4.32
CA TYR A 260 7.25 -23.64 -4.17
C TYR A 260 6.20 -23.47 -5.26
N LEU A 261 6.54 -23.76 -6.52
CA LEU A 261 5.57 -23.79 -7.62
C LEU A 261 4.46 -24.83 -7.38
N ASN A 262 4.81 -26.01 -6.87
CA ASN A 262 3.83 -27.04 -6.54
C ASN A 262 2.89 -26.61 -5.41
N ILE A 263 3.37 -25.86 -4.41
CA ILE A 263 2.51 -25.31 -3.35
C ILE A 263 1.45 -24.38 -3.95
N LEU A 264 1.81 -23.48 -4.87
CA LEU A 264 0.84 -22.59 -5.54
C LEU A 264 -0.24 -23.40 -6.28
N ARG A 265 0.17 -24.45 -6.99
CA ARG A 265 -0.76 -25.36 -7.67
C ARG A 265 -1.69 -26.10 -6.69
N GLN A 266 -1.15 -26.60 -5.58
CA GLN A 266 -1.94 -27.31 -4.56
C GLN A 266 -2.94 -26.40 -3.83
N LEU A 267 -2.62 -25.11 -3.72
CA LEU A 267 -3.51 -24.09 -3.14
C LEU A 267 -4.43 -23.44 -4.19
N GLU A 268 -4.48 -23.98 -5.41
CA GLU A 268 -5.33 -23.51 -6.51
C GLU A 268 -5.04 -22.06 -6.99
N PHE A 269 -3.85 -21.53 -6.72
CA PHE A 269 -3.39 -20.24 -7.27
C PHE A 269 -2.85 -20.40 -8.69
N MET A 270 -3.71 -20.84 -9.62
CA MET A 270 -3.31 -21.22 -10.98
C MET A 270 -2.79 -20.05 -11.81
N ASP A 271 -3.41 -18.86 -11.73
CA ASP A 271 -2.93 -17.67 -12.45
C ASP A 271 -1.49 -17.31 -12.05
N SER A 272 -1.20 -17.35 -10.74
CA SER A 272 0.12 -17.06 -10.20
C SER A 272 1.13 -18.15 -10.55
N TYR A 273 0.71 -19.41 -10.50
CA TYR A 273 1.52 -20.55 -10.93
C TYR A 273 1.94 -20.40 -12.40
N GLU A 274 1.00 -20.12 -13.30
CA GLU A 274 1.28 -19.95 -14.72
C GLU A 274 2.18 -18.75 -14.99
N ALA A 275 1.90 -17.60 -14.35
CA ALA A 275 2.74 -16.40 -14.46
C ALA A 275 4.18 -16.67 -14.00
N LEU A 276 4.37 -17.36 -12.88
CA LEU A 276 5.70 -17.68 -12.36
C LEU A 276 6.40 -18.77 -13.17
N GLN A 277 5.68 -19.71 -13.77
CA GLN A 277 6.26 -20.63 -14.75
C GLN A 277 6.80 -19.90 -15.98
N GLN A 278 6.11 -18.88 -16.48
CA GLN A 278 6.61 -18.05 -17.57
C GLN A 278 7.90 -17.31 -17.17
N VAL A 279 7.99 -16.82 -15.93
CA VAL A 279 9.23 -16.24 -15.39
C VAL A 279 10.35 -17.29 -15.40
N CYS A 280 10.09 -18.50 -14.90
CA CYS A 280 11.08 -19.58 -14.88
C CYS A 280 11.55 -19.92 -16.30
N ARG A 281 10.65 -20.08 -17.27
CA ARG A 281 11.02 -20.35 -18.69
C ARG A 281 11.85 -19.23 -19.31
N ARG A 282 11.59 -17.97 -18.95
CA ARG A 282 12.35 -16.82 -19.46
C ARG A 282 13.78 -16.78 -18.93
N HIS A 283 14.00 -17.13 -17.66
CA HIS A 283 15.29 -16.95 -16.99
C HIS A 283 16.10 -18.25 -16.83
N LEU A 284 15.43 -19.40 -16.89
CA LEU A 284 15.99 -20.75 -16.67
C LEU A 284 15.38 -21.74 -17.69
N PRO A 285 15.64 -21.57 -19.00
CA PRO A 285 15.02 -22.40 -20.04
C PRO A 285 15.29 -23.90 -19.85
N ASP A 286 16.45 -24.26 -19.29
CA ASP A 286 16.89 -25.66 -19.13
C ASP A 286 16.30 -26.36 -17.88
N VAL A 287 15.57 -25.63 -17.02
CA VAL A 287 15.13 -26.13 -15.70
C VAL A 287 13.64 -26.52 -15.68
N VAL A 288 12.84 -26.06 -16.65
CA VAL A 288 11.35 -26.14 -16.61
C VAL A 288 10.79 -27.16 -17.63
N HIS A 289 11.57 -28.17 -17.99
CA HIS A 289 11.14 -29.28 -18.84
C HIS A 289 10.76 -30.52 -18.04
#